data_AF-A0A9Q1FVR8-F1
#
_entry.id   AF-A0A9Q1FVR8-F1
#
_cell.length_a   1.000
_cell.length_b   1.000
_cell.length_c   1.000
_cell.angle_alpha   90.00
_cell.angle_beta   90.00
_cell.angle_gamma   90.00
#
_symmetry.space_group_name_H-M   'P 1'
#
loop_
_entity.id
_entity.type
_entity.pdbx_description
1 polymer ?
#
loop_
_entity_poly.entity_id
_entity_poly.type
_entity_poly.pdbx_seq_one_letter_code
_entity_poly.pdbx_strand_id
1 'polypeptide(L)'
;MAAQWSVVERIRLITALQDCEDQLAVLGHVMPNVGMGHLEMLEQRNGVAQQYQAEEAGLAKQELRSQKESNLNPENKPDSLAEVEYDRHFVAQVITNLLRELRETGTFHSLLSTIEEEKKRKAHIRDFIIREEEGRRKTKTLQRQLLDIRKEKVLDLQRRDEMIAHLKDQLQETKARTDLEMTYVTKNSELQLYQEQKLNSVKDKDLEAEIKRLHEKLEEERRSRIEMERFLKDDQLALGEKLEMWMERYEKDIEEKQQELTTLKNNRASNLARLQELAKQYRESEQVVIADRLEKENLRREREKEEMEWTAAIKVQSWWRGAMVRQGLGPYKKAKKPKAKESKKGKKKKK
;
A
#
# COMPACT_ATOMS: atom_id res chain seq x y z
N MET A 1 -120.99 5.62 2.69
CA MET A 1 -122.45 5.42 2.84
C MET A 1 -123.05 6.79 3.08
N ALA A 2 -123.97 7.25 2.23
CA ALA A 2 -124.67 8.51 2.46
C ALA A 2 -125.94 8.25 3.27
N ALA A 3 -125.97 8.69 4.53
CA ALA A 3 -127.22 8.75 5.28
C ALA A 3 -128.07 9.88 4.70
N GLN A 4 -129.26 9.55 4.18
CA GLN A 4 -130.24 10.58 3.83
C GLN A 4 -130.84 11.12 5.13
N TRP A 5 -130.53 12.37 5.44
CA TRP A 5 -131.11 13.11 6.56
C TRP A 5 -132.63 13.21 6.34
N SER A 6 -133.44 12.99 7.38
CA SER A 6 -134.89 13.19 7.24
C SER A 6 -135.21 14.66 6.94
N VAL A 7 -136.37 14.91 6.33
CA VAL A 7 -136.79 16.27 5.95
C VAL A 7 -136.79 17.23 7.15
N VAL A 8 -137.18 16.73 8.34
CA VAL A 8 -137.20 17.51 9.59
C VAL A 8 -135.79 17.83 10.08
N GLU A 9 -134.86 16.88 10.02
CA GLU A 9 -133.47 17.09 10.41
C GLU A 9 -132.74 18.04 9.44
N ARG A 10 -132.99 17.90 8.13
CA ARG A 10 -132.43 18.80 7.12
C ARG A 10 -132.93 20.23 7.30
N ILE A 11 -134.23 20.44 7.53
CA ILE A 11 -134.78 21.79 7.77
C ILE A 11 -134.15 22.40 9.03
N ARG A 12 -134.06 21.63 10.13
CA ARG A 12 -133.42 22.08 11.38
C ARG A 12 -131.93 22.43 11.19
N LEU A 13 -131.18 21.62 10.45
CA LEU A 13 -129.78 21.90 10.13
C LEU A 13 -129.66 23.16 9.28
N ILE A 14 -130.49 23.32 8.24
CA ILE A 14 -130.49 24.52 7.40
C ILE A 14 -130.78 25.76 8.26
N THR A 15 -131.80 25.75 9.13
CA THR A 15 -132.07 26.90 10.01
C THR A 15 -130.94 27.22 10.98
N ALA A 16 -130.25 26.20 11.53
CA ALA A 16 -129.11 26.41 12.42
C ALA A 16 -127.86 26.92 11.67
N LEU A 17 -127.61 26.42 10.47
CA LEU A 17 -126.53 26.93 9.62
C LEU A 17 -126.83 28.34 9.09
N GLN A 18 -128.10 28.68 8.87
CA GLN A 18 -128.55 30.03 8.51
C GLN A 18 -128.22 31.02 9.64
N ASP A 19 -128.60 30.68 10.86
CA ASP A 19 -128.29 31.46 12.07
C ASP A 19 -126.76 31.62 12.25
N CYS A 20 -125.97 30.57 11.99
CA CYS A 20 -124.51 30.67 11.95
C CYS A 20 -123.98 31.59 10.82
N GLU A 21 -124.55 31.54 9.62
CA GLU A 21 -124.19 32.41 8.48
C GLU A 21 -124.47 33.88 8.82
N ASP A 22 -125.67 34.17 9.34
CA ASP A 22 -126.10 35.50 9.77
C ASP A 22 -125.24 36.02 10.95
N GLN A 23 -124.94 35.18 11.94
CA GLN A 23 -124.05 35.54 13.06
C GLN A 23 -122.60 35.80 12.60
N LEU A 24 -122.07 35.04 11.63
CA LEU A 24 -120.74 35.28 11.05
C LEU A 24 -120.70 36.55 10.19
N ALA A 25 -121.82 36.93 9.56
CA ALA A 25 -121.97 38.22 8.91
C ALA A 25 -121.98 39.36 9.93
N VAL A 26 -122.74 39.25 11.02
CA VAL A 26 -122.77 40.23 12.13
C VAL A 26 -121.39 40.39 12.77
N LEU A 27 -120.67 39.30 13.06
CA LEU A 27 -119.28 39.36 13.54
C LEU A 27 -118.34 40.08 12.56
N GLY A 28 -118.60 39.96 11.25
CA GLY A 28 -117.89 40.71 10.21
C GLY A 28 -118.22 42.19 10.11
N HIS A 29 -119.33 42.64 10.71
CA HIS A 29 -119.69 44.05 10.84
C HIS A 29 -119.25 44.67 12.18
N VAL A 30 -118.97 43.84 13.19
CA VAL A 30 -118.54 44.28 14.53
C VAL A 30 -117.02 44.36 14.65
N MET A 31 -116.26 43.53 13.94
CA MET A 31 -114.80 43.71 13.87
C MET A 31 -114.44 44.92 12.98
N PRO A 32 -113.47 45.75 13.38
CA PRO A 32 -113.00 46.85 12.55
C PRO A 32 -112.17 46.29 11.39
N ASN A 33 -112.65 46.46 10.15
CA ASN A 33 -112.04 45.98 8.91
C ASN A 33 -110.58 46.47 8.74
N VAL A 34 -109.59 45.69 9.20
CA VAL A 34 -108.17 46.10 9.21
C VAL A 34 -107.49 45.81 7.87
N GLY A 35 -107.92 46.55 6.85
CA GLY A 35 -107.12 46.86 5.67
C GLY A 35 -106.64 45.67 4.83
N MET A 36 -107.44 45.31 3.82
CA MET A 36 -106.94 44.66 2.60
C MET A 36 -105.91 45.57 1.90
N GLY A 37 -104.66 45.53 2.37
CA GLY A 37 -103.57 46.38 1.90
C GLY A 37 -102.17 45.94 2.32
N HIS A 38 -102.00 45.03 3.30
CA HIS A 38 -100.68 44.50 3.64
C HIS A 38 -100.29 43.25 2.82
N LEU A 39 -101.27 42.52 2.26
CA LEU A 39 -101.02 41.23 1.60
C LEU A 39 -100.10 41.35 0.36
N GLU A 40 -100.29 42.40 -0.46
CA GLU A 40 -99.46 42.66 -1.65
C GLU A 40 -97.98 42.97 -1.33
N MET A 41 -97.68 43.48 -0.12
CA MET A 41 -96.29 43.75 0.30
C MET A 41 -95.54 42.52 0.82
N LEU A 42 -96.24 41.43 1.17
CA LEU A 42 -95.59 40.21 1.65
C LEU A 42 -95.06 39.34 0.50
N GLU A 43 -95.69 39.35 -0.66
CA GLU A 43 -95.20 38.63 -1.85
C GLU A 43 -93.90 39.24 -2.39
N GLN A 44 -93.79 40.58 -2.42
CA GLN A 44 -92.59 41.28 -2.90
C GLN A 44 -91.33 41.01 -2.05
N ARG A 45 -91.49 40.59 -0.78
CA ARG A 45 -90.37 40.32 0.13
C ARG A 45 -89.70 38.96 -0.10
N ASN A 46 -90.29 38.07 -0.89
CA ASN A 46 -89.74 36.74 -1.20
C ASN A 46 -88.88 36.70 -2.48
N GLY A 47 -88.47 37.86 -3.01
CA GLY A 47 -87.66 37.97 -4.23
C GLY A 47 -86.37 38.79 -4.07
N VAL A 48 -85.31 38.19 -3.52
CA VAL A 48 -83.90 38.24 -3.99
C VAL A 48 -83.08 37.35 -3.04
N ALA A 49 -82.62 36.20 -3.53
CA ALA A 49 -81.78 35.27 -2.77
C ALA A 49 -80.67 34.66 -3.65
N GLN A 50 -79.82 35.52 -4.23
CA GLN A 50 -78.64 35.09 -4.99
C GLN A 50 -77.58 36.19 -5.05
N GLN A 51 -76.51 36.04 -4.26
CA GLN A 51 -75.15 35.76 -4.74
C GLN A 51 -74.16 35.80 -3.56
N TYR A 52 -73.35 34.74 -3.43
CA TYR A 52 -72.15 34.72 -2.59
C TYR A 52 -70.93 34.63 -3.51
N GLN A 53 -69.97 35.54 -3.36
CA GLN A 53 -68.56 35.27 -3.60
C GLN A 53 -67.73 35.81 -2.43
N ALA A 54 -66.51 35.31 -2.30
CA ALA A 54 -65.78 35.25 -1.04
C ALA A 54 -65.10 36.56 -0.62
N GLU A 55 -64.93 36.74 0.70
CA GLU A 55 -63.60 36.93 1.31
C GLU A 55 -63.64 36.65 2.84
N GLU A 56 -63.07 35.53 3.29
CA GLU A 56 -62.90 35.19 4.72
C GLU A 56 -61.51 35.61 5.23
N ALA A 57 -61.36 36.83 5.79
CA ALA A 57 -60.21 37.18 6.65
C ALA A 57 -60.39 38.50 7.46
N GLY A 58 -61.38 38.62 8.37
CA GLY A 58 -61.36 39.76 9.30
C GLY A 58 -62.51 39.95 10.30
N LEU A 59 -63.77 39.70 9.91
CA LEU A 59 -64.93 40.28 10.61
C LEU A 59 -65.52 39.45 11.78
N ALA A 60 -64.97 38.26 12.06
CA ALA A 60 -65.50 37.28 13.02
C ALA A 60 -65.57 37.71 14.52
N LYS A 61 -65.30 38.99 14.84
CA LYS A 61 -65.50 39.58 16.18
C LYS A 61 -66.58 40.66 16.25
N GLN A 62 -67.11 41.13 15.12
CA GLN A 62 -68.09 42.24 15.09
C GLN A 62 -69.54 41.73 15.06
N GLU A 63 -69.85 40.76 14.20
CA GLU A 63 -71.22 40.24 13.99
C GLU A 63 -71.80 39.53 15.23
N LEU A 64 -70.95 38.93 16.07
CA LEU A 64 -71.37 38.23 17.29
C LEU A 64 -71.90 39.17 18.40
N ARG A 65 -71.74 40.50 18.24
CA ARG A 65 -72.45 41.49 19.07
C ARG A 65 -73.81 41.85 18.48
N SER A 66 -73.85 42.17 17.18
CA SER A 66 -75.07 42.61 16.49
C SER A 66 -76.23 41.60 16.55
N GLN A 67 -75.94 40.29 16.59
CA GLN A 67 -76.97 39.25 16.71
C GLN A 67 -77.53 39.06 18.14
N LYS A 68 -77.10 39.84 19.14
CA LYS A 68 -77.53 39.66 20.54
C LYS A 68 -78.43 40.77 21.10
N GLU A 69 -78.69 41.82 20.32
CA GLU A 69 -79.49 42.99 20.75
C GLU A 69 -80.89 43.03 20.12
N SER A 70 -81.18 42.19 19.12
CA SER A 70 -82.48 42.13 18.43
C SER A 70 -83.52 41.22 19.10
N ASN A 71 -83.40 40.93 20.40
CA ASN A 71 -84.15 39.86 21.06
C ASN A 71 -84.72 40.29 22.43
N LEU A 72 -85.35 41.47 22.45
CA LEU A 72 -86.09 42.03 23.58
C LEU A 72 -87.15 43.03 23.06
N ASN A 73 -88.26 42.53 22.51
CA ASN A 73 -89.46 43.35 22.30
C ASN A 73 -90.71 42.44 22.26
N PRO A 74 -91.50 42.35 23.36
CA PRO A 74 -92.65 41.44 23.46
C PRO A 74 -93.97 42.03 22.93
N GLU A 75 -93.94 43.20 22.30
CA GLU A 75 -95.12 43.94 21.86
C GLU A 75 -95.14 44.12 20.34
N ASN A 76 -95.92 43.28 19.65
CA ASN A 76 -96.64 43.57 18.41
C ASN A 76 -97.51 42.37 18.01
N LYS A 77 -98.83 42.51 18.06
CA LYS A 77 -99.81 41.56 17.51
C LYS A 77 -100.82 42.26 16.58
N PRO A 78 -100.42 42.67 15.36
CA PRO A 78 -101.37 43.08 14.33
C PRO A 78 -102.03 41.86 13.63
N ASP A 79 -101.25 40.80 13.34
CA ASP A 79 -101.70 39.69 12.48
C ASP A 79 -102.92 38.93 13.02
N SER A 80 -103.05 38.82 14.36
CA SER A 80 -104.12 38.05 15.00
C SER A 80 -105.54 38.59 14.72
N LEU A 81 -105.69 39.79 14.16
CA LEU A 81 -106.97 40.32 13.67
C LEU A 81 -107.22 39.91 12.21
N ALA A 82 -106.20 40.04 11.35
CA ALA A 82 -106.27 39.63 9.95
C ALA A 82 -106.43 38.10 9.79
N GLU A 83 -105.77 37.30 10.63
CA GLU A 83 -105.98 35.85 10.72
C GLU A 83 -107.45 35.52 11.06
N VAL A 84 -108.05 36.21 12.04
CA VAL A 84 -109.44 35.97 12.46
C VAL A 84 -110.45 36.50 11.43
N GLU A 85 -110.14 37.58 10.70
CA GLU A 85 -110.94 38.03 9.56
C GLU A 85 -110.90 37.01 8.40
N TYR A 86 -109.72 36.46 8.08
CA TYR A 86 -109.55 35.41 7.07
C TYR A 86 -110.29 34.12 7.47
N ASP A 87 -110.08 33.63 8.71
CA ASP A 87 -110.74 32.44 9.23
C ASP A 87 -112.27 32.61 9.26
N ARG A 88 -112.77 33.78 9.69
CA ARG A 88 -114.21 34.10 9.65
C ARG A 88 -114.74 34.09 8.21
N HIS A 89 -114.00 34.65 7.26
CA HIS A 89 -114.41 34.66 5.85
C HIS A 89 -114.39 33.25 5.24
N PHE A 90 -113.37 32.45 5.54
CA PHE A 90 -113.26 31.05 5.11
C PHE A 90 -114.40 30.19 5.70
N VAL A 91 -114.67 30.29 7.00
CA VAL A 91 -115.77 29.56 7.65
C VAL A 91 -117.13 30.00 7.10
N ALA A 92 -117.32 31.30 6.85
CA ALA A 92 -118.53 31.81 6.17
C ALA A 92 -118.67 31.20 4.77
N GLN A 93 -117.64 31.25 3.91
CA GLN A 93 -117.67 30.62 2.58
C GLN A 93 -118.00 29.11 2.66
N VAL A 94 -117.41 28.37 3.60
CA VAL A 94 -117.69 26.94 3.80
C VAL A 94 -119.15 26.71 4.22
N ILE A 95 -119.71 27.55 5.10
CA ILE A 95 -121.11 27.46 5.52
C ILE A 95 -122.08 27.85 4.40
N THR A 96 -121.83 28.93 3.64
CA THR A 96 -122.63 29.31 2.46
C THR A 96 -122.64 28.21 1.40
N ASN A 97 -121.48 27.58 1.15
CA ASN A 97 -121.38 26.47 0.21
C ASN A 97 -122.14 25.22 0.70
N LEU A 98 -122.03 24.90 1.99
CA LEU A 98 -122.77 23.80 2.62
C LEU A 98 -124.29 24.05 2.64
N LEU A 99 -124.73 25.26 2.96
CA LEU A 99 -126.14 25.67 2.92
C LEU A 99 -126.73 25.54 1.51
N ARG A 100 -125.97 25.99 0.50
CA ARG A 100 -126.33 25.84 -0.90
C ARG A 100 -126.46 24.37 -1.29
N GLU A 101 -125.48 23.53 -0.98
CA GLU A 101 -125.52 22.09 -1.24
C GLU A 101 -126.70 21.40 -0.52
N LEU A 102 -126.95 21.72 0.74
CA LEU A 102 -128.07 21.17 1.52
C LEU A 102 -129.46 21.55 0.97
N ARG A 103 -129.59 22.77 0.43
CA ARG A 103 -130.80 23.27 -0.23
C ARG A 103 -131.02 22.65 -1.62
N GLU A 104 -129.96 22.54 -2.42
CA GLU A 104 -130.03 22.12 -3.83
C GLU A 104 -130.04 20.59 -3.99
N THR A 105 -129.12 19.87 -3.36
CA THR A 105 -128.95 18.40 -3.52
C THR A 105 -129.21 17.63 -2.22
N GLY A 106 -129.00 18.25 -1.06
CA GLY A 106 -129.10 17.60 0.25
C GLY A 106 -127.86 16.82 0.66
N THR A 107 -126.72 17.08 0.04
CA THR A 107 -125.42 16.45 0.35
C THR A 107 -124.50 17.42 1.10
N PHE A 108 -123.31 16.94 1.48
CA PHE A 108 -122.29 17.72 2.21
C PHE A 108 -120.86 17.44 1.67
N HIS A 109 -120.76 17.10 0.39
CA HIS A 109 -119.48 16.78 -0.26
C HIS A 109 -118.55 17.99 -0.38
N SER A 110 -119.07 19.22 -0.46
CA SER A 110 -118.27 20.45 -0.42
C SER A 110 -117.51 20.61 0.90
N LEU A 111 -118.20 20.39 2.03
CA LEU A 111 -117.60 20.34 3.37
C LEU A 111 -116.61 19.17 3.50
N LEU A 112 -116.92 18.00 2.93
CA LEU A 112 -116.02 16.85 3.00
C LEU A 112 -114.71 17.11 2.23
N SER A 113 -114.80 17.67 1.02
CA SER A 113 -113.64 17.98 0.15
C SER A 113 -112.76 19.06 0.80
N THR A 114 -113.35 20.18 1.24
CA THR A 114 -112.62 21.25 1.92
C THR A 114 -111.95 20.78 3.22
N ILE A 115 -112.61 19.94 4.02
CA ILE A 115 -111.98 19.30 5.20
C ILE A 115 -110.82 18.38 4.81
N GLU A 116 -110.90 17.64 3.70
CA GLU A 116 -109.83 16.75 3.26
C GLU A 116 -108.66 17.50 2.60
N GLU A 117 -108.93 18.56 1.86
CA GLU A 117 -107.95 19.52 1.33
C GLU A 117 -107.20 20.22 2.46
N GLU A 118 -107.89 20.73 3.48
CA GLU A 118 -107.23 21.31 4.66
C GLU A 118 -106.47 20.28 5.49
N LYS A 119 -106.93 19.02 5.58
CA LYS A 119 -106.12 17.93 6.15
C LYS A 119 -104.83 17.71 5.37
N LYS A 120 -104.89 17.72 4.03
CA LYS A 120 -103.71 17.59 3.14
C LYS A 120 -102.77 18.79 3.27
N ARG A 121 -103.31 20.02 3.25
CA ARG A 121 -102.56 21.27 3.49
C ARG A 121 -101.83 21.23 4.83
N LYS A 122 -102.54 20.87 5.91
CA LYS A 122 -101.99 20.77 7.28
C LYS A 122 -100.98 19.64 7.44
N ALA A 123 -101.11 18.54 6.68
CA ALA A 123 -100.08 17.51 6.59
C ALA A 123 -98.82 18.03 5.87
N HIS A 124 -98.96 18.60 4.66
CA HIS A 124 -97.82 19.15 3.91
C HIS A 124 -97.06 20.26 4.67
N ILE A 125 -97.76 21.10 5.43
CA ILE A 125 -97.11 22.10 6.30
C ILE A 125 -96.30 21.43 7.41
N ARG A 126 -96.81 20.37 8.06
CA ARG A 126 -96.04 19.59 9.05
C ARG A 126 -94.82 18.93 8.42
N ASP A 127 -94.99 18.30 7.26
CA ASP A 127 -93.90 17.65 6.53
C ASP A 127 -92.85 18.65 6.04
N PHE A 128 -93.23 19.89 5.75
CA PHE A 128 -92.31 20.99 5.46
C PHE A 128 -91.55 21.44 6.71
N ILE A 129 -92.23 21.66 7.84
CA ILE A 129 -91.60 22.05 9.12
C ILE A 129 -90.59 20.99 9.57
N ILE A 130 -90.94 19.70 9.52
CA ILE A 130 -90.04 18.60 9.90
C ILE A 130 -88.79 18.57 8.99
N ARG A 131 -88.95 18.79 7.68
CA ARG A 131 -87.82 18.86 6.74
C ARG A 131 -86.95 20.11 6.91
N GLU A 132 -87.53 21.26 7.25
CA GLU A 132 -86.77 22.47 7.64
C GLU A 132 -85.95 22.18 8.88
N GLU A 133 -86.58 21.67 9.95
CA GLU A 133 -85.90 21.36 11.19
C GLU A 133 -84.77 20.34 10.98
N GLU A 134 -85.00 19.27 10.22
CA GLU A 134 -83.96 18.32 9.84
C GLU A 134 -82.83 18.98 9.04
N GLY A 135 -83.15 19.79 8.03
CA GLY A 135 -82.16 20.51 7.22
C GLY A 135 -81.31 21.46 8.07
N ARG A 136 -81.94 22.18 8.99
CA ARG A 136 -81.32 23.11 9.93
C ARG A 136 -80.48 22.39 10.99
N ARG A 137 -80.92 21.22 11.47
CA ARG A 137 -80.14 20.33 12.36
C ARG A 137 -78.91 19.78 11.62
N LYS A 138 -79.07 19.27 10.40
CA LYS A 138 -77.97 18.77 9.54
C LYS A 138 -76.95 19.87 9.24
N THR A 139 -77.42 21.06 8.87
CA THR A 139 -76.58 22.24 8.60
C THR A 139 -75.76 22.65 9.84
N LYS A 140 -76.38 22.73 11.03
CA LYS A 140 -75.67 23.03 12.29
C LYS A 140 -74.61 21.96 12.63
N THR A 141 -74.85 20.69 12.33
CA THR A 141 -73.86 19.61 12.54
C THR A 141 -72.70 19.72 11.57
N LEU A 142 -72.96 19.94 10.27
CA LEU A 142 -71.92 20.14 9.25
C LEU A 142 -71.06 21.37 9.53
N GLN A 143 -71.67 22.48 9.99
CA GLN A 143 -70.94 23.69 10.39
C GLN A 143 -69.99 23.43 11.58
N ARG A 144 -70.39 22.63 12.57
CA ARG A 144 -69.51 22.21 13.67
C ARG A 144 -68.36 21.34 13.16
N GLN A 145 -68.67 20.32 12.35
CA GLN A 145 -67.65 19.44 11.76
C GLN A 145 -66.62 20.22 10.94
N LEU A 146 -67.05 21.19 10.12
CA LEU A 146 -66.15 22.08 9.39
C LEU A 146 -65.26 22.94 10.32
N LEU A 147 -65.81 23.49 11.41
CA LEU A 147 -65.05 24.25 12.40
C LEU A 147 -64.03 23.37 13.15
N ASP A 148 -64.40 22.14 13.49
CA ASP A 148 -63.52 21.23 14.22
C ASP A 148 -62.42 20.65 13.32
N ILE A 149 -62.71 20.34 12.05
CA ILE A 149 -61.70 20.01 11.03
C ILE A 149 -60.77 21.21 10.78
N ARG A 150 -61.30 22.44 10.69
CA ARG A 150 -60.46 23.66 10.58
C ARG A 150 -59.47 23.78 11.75
N LYS A 151 -59.92 23.57 13.00
CA LYS A 151 -59.04 23.57 14.19
C LYS A 151 -57.99 22.47 14.14
N GLU A 152 -58.40 21.23 13.84
CA GLU A 152 -57.50 20.08 13.76
C GLU A 152 -56.39 20.34 12.72
N LYS A 153 -56.74 20.87 11.55
CA LYS A 153 -55.77 21.15 10.49
C LYS A 153 -54.84 22.32 10.80
N VAL A 154 -55.25 23.30 11.61
CA VAL A 154 -54.34 24.31 12.17
C VAL A 154 -53.34 23.66 13.15
N LEU A 155 -53.78 22.75 14.02
CA LEU A 155 -52.89 22.01 14.92
C LEU A 155 -51.97 21.03 14.17
N ASP A 156 -52.42 20.46 13.04
CA ASP A 156 -51.56 19.65 12.15
C ASP A 156 -50.48 20.48 11.48
N LEU A 157 -50.80 21.70 11.04
CA LEU A 157 -49.82 22.61 10.45
C LEU A 157 -48.80 23.06 11.50
N GLN A 158 -49.24 23.51 12.68
CA GLN A 158 -48.34 23.91 13.76
C GLN A 158 -47.35 22.80 14.15
N ARG A 159 -47.83 21.56 14.33
CA ARG A 159 -46.97 20.40 14.62
C ARG A 159 -46.00 20.05 13.48
N ARG A 160 -46.34 20.38 12.22
CA ARG A 160 -45.45 20.22 11.06
C ARG A 160 -44.41 21.34 11.00
N ASP A 161 -44.79 22.58 11.29
CA ASP A 161 -43.88 23.72 11.32
C ASP A 161 -42.85 23.59 12.46
N GLU A 162 -43.26 23.11 13.63
CA GLU A 162 -42.38 22.72 14.75
C GLU A 162 -41.38 21.62 14.33
N MET A 163 -41.86 20.57 13.65
CA MET A 163 -40.99 19.50 13.13
C MET A 163 -40.02 20.02 12.06
N ILE A 164 -40.47 20.92 11.18
CA ILE A 164 -39.63 21.56 10.15
C ILE A 164 -38.57 22.46 10.78
N ALA A 165 -38.87 23.16 11.88
CA ALA A 165 -37.88 23.91 12.64
C ALA A 165 -36.83 22.97 13.25
N HIS A 166 -37.27 21.96 14.00
CA HIS A 166 -36.36 21.00 14.65
C HIS A 166 -35.42 20.28 13.67
N LEU A 167 -35.94 19.87 12.50
CA LEU A 167 -35.13 19.24 11.45
C LEU A 167 -34.15 20.22 10.77
N LYS A 168 -34.46 21.52 10.69
CA LYS A 168 -33.51 22.54 10.23
C LYS A 168 -32.38 22.74 11.24
N ASP A 169 -32.72 22.81 12.53
CA ASP A 169 -31.74 22.99 13.60
C ASP A 169 -30.77 21.79 13.65
N GLN A 170 -31.29 20.56 13.62
CA GLN A 170 -30.45 19.34 13.51
C GLN A 170 -29.58 19.33 12.25
N LEU A 171 -30.09 19.78 11.10
CA LEU A 171 -29.32 19.86 9.85
C LEU A 171 -28.22 20.93 9.92
N GLN A 172 -28.44 22.02 10.64
CA GLN A 172 -27.43 23.07 10.83
C GLN A 172 -26.37 22.66 11.86
N GLU A 173 -26.78 22.00 12.96
CA GLU A 173 -25.88 21.43 13.97
C GLU A 173 -24.97 20.37 13.34
N THR A 174 -25.54 19.39 12.62
CA THR A 174 -24.76 18.31 11.99
C THR A 174 -23.77 18.82 10.94
N LYS A 175 -24.15 19.82 10.12
CA LYS A 175 -23.22 20.51 9.21
C LYS A 175 -22.07 21.16 9.96
N ALA A 176 -22.38 22.04 10.92
CA ALA A 176 -21.36 22.74 11.70
C ALA A 176 -20.42 21.78 12.43
N ARG A 177 -20.95 20.66 12.96
CA ARG A 177 -20.16 19.61 13.59
C ARG A 177 -19.25 18.91 12.58
N THR A 178 -19.76 18.52 11.42
CA THR A 178 -18.96 17.82 10.39
C THR A 178 -17.92 18.73 9.72
N ASP A 179 -18.18 20.03 9.55
CA ASP A 179 -17.18 20.99 9.08
C ASP A 179 -16.02 21.16 10.10
N LEU A 180 -16.34 21.17 11.41
CA LEU A 180 -15.35 21.18 12.48
C LEU A 180 -14.59 19.84 12.59
N GLU A 181 -15.27 18.71 12.49
CA GLU A 181 -14.68 17.37 12.45
C GLU A 181 -13.70 17.24 11.27
N MET A 182 -14.11 17.66 10.06
CA MET A 182 -13.28 17.59 8.86
C MET A 182 -12.04 18.49 8.96
N THR A 183 -12.20 19.74 9.42
CA THR A 183 -11.07 20.67 9.58
C THR A 183 -10.13 20.26 10.72
N TYR A 184 -10.62 19.60 11.77
CA TYR A 184 -9.80 18.98 12.80
C TYR A 184 -9.00 17.78 12.27
N VAL A 185 -9.67 16.84 11.59
CA VAL A 185 -9.03 15.64 11.03
C VAL A 185 -7.95 16.03 10.02
N THR A 186 -8.25 16.98 9.11
CA THR A 186 -7.28 17.48 8.12
C THR A 186 -6.03 18.03 8.80
N LYS A 187 -6.18 18.97 9.76
CA LYS A 187 -5.05 19.57 10.49
C LYS A 187 -4.26 18.54 11.30
N ASN A 188 -4.93 17.56 11.91
CA ASN A 188 -4.25 16.49 12.64
C ASN A 188 -3.42 15.61 11.69
N SER A 189 -3.97 15.23 10.53
CA SER A 189 -3.24 14.46 9.51
C SER A 189 -2.07 15.25 8.91
N GLU A 190 -2.25 16.55 8.62
CA GLU A 190 -1.17 17.44 8.19
C GLU A 190 -0.05 17.52 9.23
N LEU A 191 -0.39 17.66 10.51
CA LEU A 191 0.57 17.71 11.62
C LEU A 191 1.33 16.38 11.77
N GLN A 192 0.65 15.25 11.68
CA GLN A 192 1.27 13.91 11.73
C GLN A 192 2.23 13.71 10.56
N LEU A 193 1.82 14.04 9.33
CA LEU A 193 2.67 13.97 8.14
C LEU A 193 3.90 14.88 8.27
N TYR A 194 3.75 16.10 8.78
CA TYR A 194 4.86 17.02 9.03
C TYR A 194 5.81 16.49 10.11
N GLN A 195 5.30 15.91 11.19
CA GLN A 195 6.12 15.31 12.26
C GLN A 195 6.94 14.12 11.73
N GLU A 196 6.32 13.19 11.02
CA GLU A 196 7.01 12.03 10.44
C GLU A 196 8.02 12.44 9.35
N GLN A 197 7.65 13.38 8.47
CA GLN A 197 8.57 13.94 7.48
C GLN A 197 9.78 14.61 8.17
N LYS A 198 9.56 15.33 9.27
CA LYS A 198 10.63 15.98 10.03
C LYS A 198 11.53 14.97 10.74
N LEU A 199 10.95 13.93 11.34
CA LEU A 199 11.66 12.84 12.01
C LEU A 199 12.53 12.05 11.02
N ASN A 200 11.97 11.70 9.85
CA ASN A 200 12.73 11.00 8.81
C ASN A 200 13.83 11.90 8.22
N SER A 201 13.55 13.18 7.95
CA SER A 201 14.57 14.16 7.51
C SER A 201 15.73 14.38 8.51
N VAL A 202 15.59 13.99 9.78
CA VAL A 202 16.71 13.90 10.73
C VAL A 202 17.47 12.58 10.53
N LYS A 203 16.77 11.43 10.58
CA LYS A 203 17.38 10.10 10.34
C LYS A 203 18.17 10.03 9.03
N ASP A 204 17.62 10.60 7.95
CA ASP A 204 18.24 10.64 6.62
C ASP A 204 19.59 11.39 6.67
N LYS A 205 19.67 12.48 7.45
CA LYS A 205 20.91 13.26 7.63
C LYS A 205 21.92 12.56 8.52
N ASP A 206 21.46 11.87 9.56
CA ASP A 206 22.32 11.05 10.42
C ASP A 206 22.92 9.89 9.61
N LEU A 207 22.13 9.24 8.75
CA LEU A 207 22.58 8.22 7.81
C LEU A 207 23.52 8.80 6.74
N GLU A 208 23.22 9.96 6.15
CA GLU A 208 24.14 10.65 5.23
C GLU A 208 25.50 10.97 5.90
N ALA A 209 25.49 11.39 7.17
CA ALA A 209 26.70 11.71 7.92
C ALA A 209 27.53 10.45 8.21
N GLU A 210 26.88 9.36 8.64
CA GLU A 210 27.54 8.06 8.84
C GLU A 210 28.08 7.49 7.52
N ILE A 211 27.34 7.60 6.41
CA ILE A 211 27.80 7.22 5.06
C ILE A 211 29.06 7.99 4.68
N LYS A 212 29.10 9.32 4.87
CA LYS A 212 30.29 10.15 4.59
C LYS A 212 31.47 9.71 5.47
N ARG A 213 31.25 9.55 6.77
CA ARG A 213 32.25 9.09 7.76
C ARG A 213 32.76 7.66 7.51
N LEU A 214 32.01 6.82 6.79
CA LEU A 214 32.46 5.49 6.36
C LEU A 214 33.26 5.55 5.06
N HIS A 215 32.90 6.41 4.11
CA HIS A 215 33.70 6.65 2.90
C HIS A 215 35.06 7.27 3.21
N GLU A 216 35.12 8.22 4.14
CA GLU A 216 36.38 8.84 4.60
C GLU A 216 37.34 7.77 5.14
N LYS A 217 36.89 6.94 6.09
CA LYS A 217 37.68 5.84 6.63
C LYS A 217 38.07 4.79 5.60
N LEU A 218 37.20 4.50 4.63
CA LEU A 218 37.50 3.54 3.55
C LEU A 218 38.64 4.06 2.66
N GLU A 219 38.67 5.36 2.36
CA GLU A 219 39.76 5.97 1.59
C GLU A 219 41.04 6.17 2.41
N GLU A 220 40.95 6.36 3.73
CA GLU A 220 42.12 6.31 4.64
C GLU A 220 42.76 4.91 4.65
N GLU A 221 41.97 3.86 4.88
CA GLU A 221 42.41 2.45 4.81
C GLU A 221 42.96 2.09 3.42
N ARG A 222 42.37 2.64 2.35
CA ARG A 222 42.85 2.45 0.98
C ARG A 222 44.23 3.07 0.76
N ARG A 223 44.48 4.28 1.27
CA ARG A 223 45.81 4.94 1.19
C ARG A 223 46.85 4.16 1.99
N SER A 224 46.54 3.84 3.25
CA SER A 224 47.37 3.00 4.13
C SER A 224 47.76 1.67 3.46
N ARG A 225 46.80 0.99 2.84
CA ARG A 225 47.03 -0.23 2.05
C ARG A 225 47.97 -0.02 0.87
N ILE A 226 47.80 1.05 0.09
CA ILE A 226 48.65 1.35 -1.07
C ILE A 226 50.08 1.66 -0.64
N GLU A 227 50.26 2.41 0.46
CA GLU A 227 51.57 2.72 1.02
C GLU A 227 52.27 1.47 1.58
N MET A 228 51.54 0.60 2.28
CA MET A 228 52.04 -0.69 2.76
C MET A 228 52.39 -1.66 1.61
N GLU A 229 51.54 -1.77 0.60
CA GLU A 229 51.78 -2.60 -0.58
C GLU A 229 52.99 -2.11 -1.37
N ARG A 230 53.19 -0.78 -1.46
CA ARG A 230 54.40 -0.19 -2.04
C ARG A 230 55.63 -0.55 -1.21
N PHE A 231 55.61 -0.30 0.10
CA PHE A 231 56.74 -0.60 0.99
C PHE A 231 57.19 -2.07 0.88
N LEU A 232 56.23 -3.00 0.85
CA LEU A 232 56.52 -4.43 0.69
C LEU A 232 57.09 -4.79 -0.69
N LYS A 233 56.71 -4.09 -1.76
CA LYS A 233 57.32 -4.26 -3.09
C LYS A 233 58.73 -3.68 -3.15
N ASP A 234 58.93 -2.49 -2.57
CA ASP A 234 60.23 -1.82 -2.52
C ASP A 234 61.25 -2.68 -1.71
N ASP A 235 60.84 -3.33 -0.62
CA ASP A 235 61.68 -4.30 0.12
C ASP A 235 61.88 -5.64 -0.64
N GLN A 236 60.85 -6.18 -1.30
CA GLN A 236 60.98 -7.37 -2.14
C GLN A 236 62.00 -7.17 -3.28
N LEU A 237 61.99 -6.00 -3.93
CA LEU A 237 62.99 -5.63 -4.93
C LEU A 237 64.39 -5.54 -4.32
N ALA A 238 64.54 -4.83 -3.20
CA ALA A 238 65.81 -4.71 -2.50
C ALA A 238 66.32 -6.04 -1.89
N LEU A 239 65.48 -7.07 -1.73
CA LEU A 239 65.88 -8.43 -1.39
C LEU A 239 66.24 -9.24 -2.64
N GLY A 240 65.56 -9.02 -3.77
CA GLY A 240 65.89 -9.60 -5.07
C GLY A 240 67.27 -9.17 -5.57
N GLU A 241 67.57 -7.86 -5.55
CA GLU A 241 68.89 -7.32 -5.91
C GLU A 241 70.02 -7.93 -5.05
N LYS A 242 69.77 -8.12 -3.74
CA LYS A 242 70.72 -8.79 -2.84
C LYS A 242 70.89 -10.26 -3.20
N LEU A 243 69.81 -10.98 -3.52
CA LEU A 243 69.87 -12.37 -3.95
C LEU A 243 70.72 -12.50 -5.22
N GLU A 244 70.47 -11.66 -6.23
CA GLU A 244 71.17 -11.64 -7.51
C GLU A 244 72.67 -11.39 -7.33
N MET A 245 73.06 -10.35 -6.59
CA MET A 245 74.46 -10.09 -6.20
C MET A 245 75.12 -11.28 -5.47
N TRP A 246 74.39 -12.00 -4.62
CA TRP A 246 74.92 -13.20 -3.97
C TRP A 246 75.03 -14.38 -4.93
N MET A 247 74.10 -14.57 -5.88
CA MET A 247 74.17 -15.61 -6.91
C MET A 247 75.35 -15.38 -7.85
N GLU A 248 75.50 -14.18 -8.42
CA GLU A 248 76.66 -13.81 -9.26
C GLU A 248 77.99 -14.11 -8.55
N ARG A 249 78.06 -13.75 -7.26
CA ARG A 249 79.24 -14.06 -6.45
C ARG A 249 79.44 -15.55 -6.26
N TYR A 250 78.41 -16.32 -5.92
CA TYR A 250 78.53 -17.76 -5.72
C TYR A 250 78.92 -18.49 -7.02
N GLU A 251 78.37 -18.07 -8.16
CA GLU A 251 78.74 -18.59 -9.48
C GLU A 251 80.22 -18.29 -9.78
N LYS A 252 80.67 -17.05 -9.56
CA LYS A 252 82.09 -16.68 -9.71
C LYS A 252 83.02 -17.42 -8.75
N ASP A 253 82.69 -17.49 -7.46
CA ASP A 253 83.47 -18.21 -6.44
C ASP A 253 83.55 -19.71 -6.82
N ILE A 254 82.51 -20.29 -7.44
CA ILE A 254 82.53 -21.65 -8.02
C ILE A 254 83.43 -21.71 -9.26
N GLU A 255 83.29 -20.82 -10.25
CA GLU A 255 84.12 -20.80 -11.46
C GLU A 255 85.62 -20.72 -11.12
N GLU A 256 86.02 -19.82 -10.22
CA GLU A 256 87.40 -19.69 -9.76
C GLU A 256 87.90 -21.02 -9.13
N LYS A 257 87.08 -21.68 -8.29
CA LYS A 257 87.44 -22.97 -7.70
C LYS A 257 87.45 -24.12 -8.72
N GLN A 258 86.64 -24.07 -9.76
CA GLN A 258 86.72 -25.04 -10.86
C GLN A 258 87.96 -24.81 -11.75
N GLN A 259 88.39 -23.56 -11.93
CA GLN A 259 89.66 -23.20 -12.60
C GLN A 259 90.88 -23.63 -11.76
N GLU A 260 90.88 -23.43 -10.44
CA GLU A 260 91.89 -23.99 -9.53
C GLU A 260 91.95 -25.52 -9.61
N LEU A 261 90.80 -26.20 -9.57
CA LEU A 261 90.76 -27.66 -9.63
C LEU A 261 91.20 -28.22 -10.99
N THR A 262 90.93 -27.54 -12.10
CA THR A 262 91.41 -27.97 -13.44
C THR A 262 92.90 -27.72 -13.62
N THR A 263 93.41 -26.55 -13.22
CA THR A 263 94.86 -26.26 -13.24
C THR A 263 95.65 -27.21 -12.33
N LEU A 264 95.17 -27.52 -11.11
CA LEU A 264 95.77 -28.53 -10.23
C LEU A 264 95.74 -29.95 -10.83
N LYS A 265 94.64 -30.35 -11.50
CA LYS A 265 94.56 -31.63 -12.24
C LYS A 265 95.59 -31.68 -13.38
N ASN A 266 95.71 -30.61 -14.16
CA ASN A 266 96.66 -30.51 -15.26
C ASN A 266 98.12 -30.54 -14.76
N ASN A 267 98.42 -29.80 -13.70
CA ASN A 267 99.74 -29.82 -13.03
C ASN A 267 100.07 -31.21 -12.46
N ARG A 268 99.10 -31.91 -11.87
CA ARG A 268 99.27 -33.30 -11.42
C ARG A 268 99.55 -34.25 -12.59
N ALA A 269 98.84 -34.13 -13.70
CA ALA A 269 99.04 -34.94 -14.89
C ALA A 269 100.43 -34.70 -15.53
N SER A 270 100.82 -33.43 -15.67
CA SER A 270 102.15 -33.05 -16.20
C SER A 270 103.29 -33.54 -15.30
N ASN A 271 103.16 -33.41 -13.98
CA ASN A 271 104.16 -33.94 -13.04
C ASN A 271 104.23 -35.47 -13.07
N LEU A 272 103.09 -36.17 -13.20
CA LEU A 272 103.06 -37.62 -13.35
C LEU A 272 103.75 -38.07 -14.64
N ALA A 273 103.49 -37.40 -15.77
CA ALA A 273 104.16 -37.68 -17.04
C ALA A 273 105.68 -37.45 -16.94
N ARG A 274 106.12 -36.35 -16.30
CA ARG A 274 107.55 -36.07 -16.06
C ARG A 274 108.21 -37.13 -15.17
N LEU A 275 107.51 -37.63 -14.14
CA LEU A 275 108.01 -38.71 -13.29
C LEU A 275 108.06 -40.06 -14.03
N GLN A 276 107.10 -40.35 -14.91
CA GLN A 276 107.11 -41.54 -15.75
C GLN A 276 108.27 -41.54 -16.76
N GLU A 277 108.50 -40.41 -17.43
CA GLU A 277 109.61 -40.25 -18.37
C GLU A 277 110.98 -40.28 -17.65
N LEU A 278 111.12 -39.62 -16.50
CA LEU A 278 112.34 -39.70 -15.70
C LEU A 278 112.59 -41.14 -15.17
N ALA A 279 111.55 -41.85 -14.75
CA ALA A 279 111.67 -43.25 -14.33
C ALA A 279 112.03 -44.20 -15.49
N LYS A 280 111.60 -43.89 -16.72
CA LYS A 280 112.04 -44.57 -17.94
C LYS A 280 113.52 -44.30 -18.22
N GLN A 281 113.93 -43.03 -18.21
CA GLN A 281 115.34 -42.62 -18.41
C GLN A 281 116.28 -43.24 -17.37
N TYR A 282 115.85 -43.39 -16.11
CA TYR A 282 116.60 -44.13 -15.09
C TYR A 282 116.77 -45.61 -15.43
N ARG A 283 115.72 -46.31 -15.89
CA ARG A 283 115.81 -47.72 -16.32
C ARG A 283 116.72 -47.89 -17.53
N GLU A 284 116.63 -47.00 -18.50
CA GLU A 284 117.48 -47.00 -19.70
C GLU A 284 118.95 -46.76 -19.32
N SER A 285 119.22 -45.81 -18.42
CA SER A 285 120.56 -45.56 -17.87
C SER A 285 121.10 -46.74 -17.05
N GLU A 286 120.25 -47.37 -16.24
CA GLU A 286 120.60 -48.56 -15.45
C GLU A 286 120.92 -49.75 -16.35
N GLN A 287 120.14 -49.98 -17.41
CA GLN A 287 120.42 -51.00 -18.42
C GLN A 287 121.79 -50.77 -19.10
N VAL A 288 122.12 -49.52 -19.46
CA VAL A 288 123.44 -49.17 -20.02
C VAL A 288 124.57 -49.42 -19.01
N VAL A 289 124.39 -49.08 -17.72
CA VAL A 289 125.39 -49.35 -16.67
C VAL A 289 125.54 -50.85 -16.39
N ILE A 290 124.46 -51.64 -16.46
CA ILE A 290 124.52 -53.10 -16.35
C ILE A 290 125.24 -53.70 -17.56
N ALA A 291 124.96 -53.22 -18.78
CA ALA A 291 125.64 -53.65 -20.00
C ALA A 291 127.14 -53.36 -19.95
N ASP A 292 127.55 -52.13 -19.60
CA ASP A 292 128.96 -51.73 -19.44
C ASP A 292 129.69 -52.57 -18.37
N ARG A 293 129.03 -52.90 -17.25
CA ARG A 293 129.57 -53.79 -16.22
C ARG A 293 129.76 -55.22 -16.75
N LEU A 294 128.76 -55.76 -17.43
CA LEU A 294 128.80 -57.11 -18.00
C LEU A 294 129.84 -57.22 -19.12
N GLU A 295 129.97 -56.20 -19.97
CA GLU A 295 130.99 -56.10 -21.01
C GLU A 295 132.40 -56.04 -20.40
N LYS A 296 132.61 -55.24 -19.36
CA LYS A 296 133.89 -55.19 -18.62
C LYS A 296 134.21 -56.50 -17.92
N GLU A 297 133.22 -57.19 -17.35
CA GLU A 297 133.40 -58.50 -16.72
C GLU A 297 133.73 -59.59 -17.76
N ASN A 298 133.02 -59.61 -18.89
CA ASN A 298 133.32 -60.45 -20.05
C ASN A 298 134.75 -60.18 -20.55
N LEU A 299 135.13 -58.92 -20.75
CA LEU A 299 136.47 -58.51 -21.21
C LEU A 299 137.57 -58.82 -20.18
N ARG A 300 137.25 -58.99 -18.89
CA ARG A 300 138.19 -59.62 -17.95
C ARG A 300 138.24 -61.12 -18.15
N ARG A 301 137.10 -61.81 -18.20
CA ARG A 301 137.05 -63.28 -18.34
C ARG A 301 137.73 -63.75 -19.63
N GLU A 302 137.62 -63.02 -20.74
CA GLU A 302 138.40 -63.32 -21.95
C GLU A 302 139.90 -63.11 -21.73
N ARG A 303 140.36 -62.01 -21.11
CA ARG A 303 141.79 -61.83 -20.79
C ARG A 303 142.32 -62.85 -19.77
N GLU A 304 141.49 -63.27 -18.81
CA GLU A 304 141.82 -64.34 -17.87
C GLU A 304 141.97 -65.70 -18.59
N LYS A 305 141.16 -65.97 -19.65
CA LYS A 305 141.40 -67.10 -20.56
C LYS A 305 142.68 -66.91 -21.38
N GLU A 306 142.88 -65.76 -22.02
CA GLU A 306 144.06 -65.45 -22.84
C GLU A 306 145.35 -65.62 -22.01
N GLU A 307 145.38 -65.17 -20.76
CA GLU A 307 146.51 -65.38 -19.84
C GLU A 307 146.70 -66.86 -19.45
N MET A 308 145.61 -67.62 -19.27
CA MET A 308 145.69 -69.07 -19.03
C MET A 308 146.19 -69.83 -20.27
N GLU A 309 145.70 -69.50 -21.46
CA GLU A 309 146.13 -70.07 -22.75
C GLU A 309 147.57 -69.69 -23.08
N TRP A 310 147.96 -68.43 -22.85
CA TRP A 310 149.34 -67.95 -22.99
C TRP A 310 150.28 -68.64 -21.99
N THR A 311 149.83 -68.85 -20.76
CA THR A 311 150.56 -69.62 -19.74
C THR A 311 150.69 -71.10 -20.13
N ALA A 312 149.67 -71.70 -20.73
CA ALA A 312 149.73 -73.04 -21.29
C ALA A 312 150.70 -73.09 -22.48
N ALA A 313 150.66 -72.11 -23.39
CA ALA A 313 151.58 -71.99 -24.51
C ALA A 313 153.03 -71.80 -24.04
N ILE A 314 153.28 -71.02 -22.99
CA ILE A 314 154.61 -70.90 -22.35
C ILE A 314 155.04 -72.24 -21.76
N LYS A 315 154.16 -72.97 -21.06
CA LYS A 315 154.46 -74.33 -20.55
C LYS A 315 154.81 -75.31 -21.68
N VAL A 316 154.08 -75.29 -22.79
CA VAL A 316 154.39 -76.10 -23.99
C VAL A 316 155.72 -75.68 -24.63
N GLN A 317 155.95 -74.38 -24.83
CA GLN A 317 157.21 -73.88 -25.39
C GLN A 317 158.44 -74.19 -24.50
N SER A 318 158.30 -74.09 -23.18
CA SER A 318 159.38 -74.37 -22.23
C SER A 318 159.62 -75.87 -22.04
N TRP A 319 158.57 -76.70 -22.10
CA TRP A 319 158.69 -78.15 -22.22
C TRP A 319 159.47 -78.53 -23.50
N TRP A 320 159.12 -77.94 -24.65
CA TRP A 320 159.79 -78.18 -25.93
C TRP A 320 161.25 -77.71 -25.94
N ARG A 321 161.53 -76.48 -25.48
CA ARG A 321 162.92 -75.98 -25.32
C ARG A 321 163.72 -76.85 -24.34
N GLY A 322 163.11 -77.32 -23.26
CA GLY A 322 163.73 -78.25 -22.32
C GLY A 322 164.00 -79.64 -22.93
N ALA A 323 163.13 -80.13 -23.82
CA ALA A 323 163.33 -81.36 -24.58
C ALA A 323 164.50 -81.23 -25.56
N MET A 324 164.60 -80.12 -26.31
CA MET A 324 165.74 -79.84 -27.20
C MET A 324 167.09 -79.88 -26.47
N VAL A 325 167.17 -79.24 -25.29
CA VAL A 325 168.40 -79.22 -24.48
C VAL A 325 168.74 -80.63 -23.96
N ARG A 326 167.75 -81.43 -23.54
CA ARG A 326 167.99 -82.80 -23.04
C ARG A 326 168.28 -83.82 -24.13
N GLN A 327 167.87 -83.58 -25.38
CA GLN A 327 168.14 -84.43 -26.55
C GLN A 327 169.36 -83.98 -27.38
N GLY A 328 170.10 -82.96 -26.93
CA GLY A 328 171.42 -82.62 -27.48
C GLY A 328 171.41 -81.98 -28.88
N LEU A 329 170.30 -81.39 -29.32
CA LEU A 329 170.16 -80.75 -30.62
C LEU A 329 170.27 -79.21 -30.49
N GLY A 330 171.21 -78.60 -31.23
CA GLY A 330 171.38 -77.14 -31.26
C GLY A 330 172.78 -76.65 -30.83
N PRO A 331 172.94 -75.34 -30.54
CA PRO A 331 174.25 -74.65 -30.54
C PRO A 331 175.29 -75.00 -29.44
N TYR A 332 175.13 -76.08 -28.68
CA TYR A 332 175.86 -76.30 -27.40
C TYR A 332 176.99 -77.35 -27.48
N LYS A 333 178.02 -77.14 -28.31
CA LYS A 333 179.30 -77.91 -28.32
C LYS A 333 180.52 -77.02 -27.96
N LYS A 334 181.64 -77.63 -27.52
CA LYS A 334 182.74 -76.98 -26.75
C LYS A 334 184.07 -76.77 -27.53
N ALA A 335 184.87 -75.75 -27.14
CA ALA A 335 186.27 -75.51 -27.57
C ALA A 335 187.15 -74.86 -26.44
N LYS A 336 188.42 -74.46 -26.71
CA LYS A 336 189.51 -74.19 -25.71
C LYS A 336 190.07 -72.73 -25.61
N LYS A 337 190.90 -72.50 -24.57
CA LYS A 337 191.62 -71.30 -23.97
C LYS A 337 192.80 -70.71 -24.82
N PRO A 338 193.52 -69.57 -24.51
CA PRO A 338 193.98 -69.07 -23.15
C PRO A 338 194.33 -67.55 -22.84
N LYS A 339 194.50 -67.23 -21.52
CA LYS A 339 195.38 -66.25 -20.76
C LYS A 339 195.70 -64.80 -21.27
N ALA A 340 195.98 -63.74 -20.45
CA ALA A 340 195.86 -63.42 -18.99
C ALA A 340 196.26 -61.91 -18.66
N LYS A 341 196.12 -61.48 -17.37
CA LYS A 341 196.53 -60.20 -16.68
C LYS A 341 195.57 -58.97 -16.75
N GLU A 342 195.04 -58.45 -15.62
CA GLU A 342 195.53 -57.39 -14.66
C GLU A 342 195.42 -55.93 -15.20
N SER A 343 194.96 -54.87 -14.51
CA SER A 343 194.30 -54.60 -13.19
C SER A 343 193.33 -53.36 -13.33
N LYS A 344 193.03 -52.34 -12.47
CA LYS A 344 193.50 -51.81 -11.15
C LYS A 344 192.48 -50.77 -10.52
N LYS A 345 192.04 -50.96 -9.26
CA LYS A 345 191.42 -50.01 -8.25
C LYS A 345 190.47 -48.83 -8.64
N GLY A 346 189.26 -48.80 -8.01
CA GLY A 346 188.56 -47.57 -7.55
C GLY A 346 187.00 -47.60 -7.59
N LYS A 347 186.23 -46.85 -6.78
CA LYS A 347 185.95 -46.91 -5.31
C LYS A 347 184.71 -46.01 -4.99
N LYS A 348 183.86 -46.35 -4.00
CA LYS A 348 182.68 -45.58 -3.47
C LYS A 348 181.44 -45.48 -4.41
N LYS A 349 180.19 -45.29 -3.95
CA LYS A 349 179.50 -45.65 -2.65
C LYS A 349 177.99 -45.36 -2.73
N LYS A 350 177.14 -46.28 -2.22
CA LYS A 350 175.81 -46.06 -1.57
C LYS A 350 174.70 -45.31 -2.36
N LYS A 351 173.42 -45.44 -1.98
CA LYS A 351 172.86 -46.09 -0.77
C LYS A 351 171.85 -47.17 -1.14
#